data_AF-A0ABD7BNN0-F1
#
_entry.id   AF-A0ABD7BNN0-F1
#
_cell.length_a   1.000
_cell.length_b   1.000
_cell.length_c   1.000
_cell.angle_alpha   90.00
_cell.angle_beta   90.00
_cell.angle_gamma   90.00
#
_symmetry.space_group_name_H-M   'P 1'
#
loop_
_entity.id
_entity.type
_entity.pdbx_description
1 polymer ?
#
loop_
_entity_poly.entity_id
_entity_poly.type
_entity_poly.pdbx_seq_one_letter_code
_entity_poly.pdbx_strand_id
1 'polypeptide(L)'
;MTQAALCDWQCNIPPQLNERETELLDTRVRAASFDALACSDMNYAAAGITFEQDGRFTKVKHSGFTVVSLMGRFSKGLLLQTLRRNLADSSREVAKLVFPRLRSDLQLPLGHVIGFDVAASVHQVEHRGSRRLTAYVFRPPGETSSGYYGELNIDLYSCQAQISLKEGERWGGGASLLSADSITLIADTYSELCSVIAETFNGAVGRASKRHLSV
;
A
#
# COMPACT_ATOMS: atom_id res chain seq x y z
N MET A 1 -21.99 54.82 -22.37
CA MET A 1 -21.43 53.61 -23.00
C MET A 1 -20.48 52.99 -22.00
N THR A 2 -20.93 52.00 -21.24
CA THR A 2 -20.14 51.33 -20.21
C THR A 2 -19.76 49.94 -20.72
N GLN A 3 -18.49 49.78 -21.06
CA GLN A 3 -17.89 48.54 -21.50
C GLN A 3 -17.72 47.64 -20.27
N ALA A 4 -18.48 46.55 -20.22
CA ALA A 4 -18.37 45.55 -19.17
C ALA A 4 -17.01 44.85 -19.27
N ALA A 5 -16.26 44.87 -18.18
CA ALA A 5 -15.03 44.10 -18.02
C ALA A 5 -15.38 42.60 -18.06
N LEU A 6 -14.91 41.93 -19.11
CA LEU A 6 -14.86 40.47 -19.18
C LEU A 6 -13.95 40.01 -18.04
N CYS A 7 -14.52 39.31 -17.06
CA CYS A 7 -13.74 38.59 -16.06
C CYS A 7 -12.87 37.55 -16.77
N ASP A 8 -11.55 37.71 -16.67
CA ASP A 8 -10.57 36.69 -17.01
C ASP A 8 -10.84 35.45 -16.16
N TRP A 9 -11.53 34.47 -16.74
CA TRP A 9 -11.46 33.09 -16.29
C TRP A 9 -10.06 32.58 -16.62
N GLN A 10 -9.08 32.96 -15.78
CA GLN A 10 -7.82 32.24 -15.72
C GLN A 10 -8.18 30.82 -15.30
N CYS A 11 -8.19 29.90 -16.28
CA CYS A 11 -8.09 28.48 -16.02
C CYS A 11 -6.82 28.27 -15.20
N ASN A 12 -6.98 28.23 -13.87
CA ASN A 12 -5.98 27.68 -12.97
C ASN A 12 -5.90 26.19 -13.28
N ILE A 13 -5.15 25.85 -14.32
CA ILE A 13 -4.73 24.47 -14.58
C ILE A 13 -4.00 24.07 -13.29
N PRO A 14 -4.49 23.05 -12.57
CA PRO A 14 -3.81 22.57 -11.37
C PRO A 14 -2.35 22.30 -11.73
N PRO A 15 -1.37 22.72 -10.90
CA PRO A 15 0.03 22.42 -11.17
C PRO A 15 0.16 20.92 -11.42
N GLN A 16 0.84 20.56 -12.51
CA GLN A 16 1.09 19.15 -12.81
C GLN A 16 1.98 18.60 -11.70
N LEU A 17 1.42 17.72 -10.88
CA LEU A 17 2.18 17.03 -9.85
C LEU A 17 3.20 16.11 -10.52
N ASN A 18 4.41 16.07 -9.97
CA ASN A 18 5.36 15.04 -10.37
C ASN A 18 4.97 13.66 -9.82
N GLU A 19 5.66 12.61 -10.25
CA GLU A 19 5.34 11.22 -9.85
C GLU A 19 5.41 11.03 -8.32
N ARG A 20 6.44 11.60 -7.66
CA ARG A 20 6.61 11.52 -6.20
C ARG A 20 5.46 12.23 -5.47
N GLU A 21 5.08 13.42 -5.90
CA GLU A 21 3.98 14.20 -5.33
C GLU A 21 2.63 13.51 -5.51
N THR A 22 2.42 12.87 -6.66
CA THR A 22 1.22 12.07 -6.94
C THR A 22 1.12 10.89 -5.98
N GLU A 23 2.22 10.16 -5.80
CA GLU A 23 2.26 9.01 -4.89
C GLU A 23 2.05 9.40 -3.42
N LEU A 24 2.63 10.54 -3.00
CA LEU A 24 2.42 11.12 -1.68
C LEU A 24 0.95 11.50 -1.46
N LEU A 25 0.33 12.15 -2.44
CA LEU A 25 -1.08 12.53 -2.38
C LEU A 25 -1.98 11.30 -2.31
N ASP A 26 -1.75 10.31 -3.17
CA ASP A 26 -2.53 9.08 -3.22
C ASP A 26 -2.45 8.30 -1.90
N THR A 27 -1.27 8.27 -1.28
CA THR A 27 -1.07 7.64 0.04
C THR A 27 -1.90 8.36 1.12
N ARG A 28 -1.90 9.70 1.12
CA ARG A 28 -2.70 10.50 2.07
C ARG A 28 -4.21 10.34 1.85
N VAL A 29 -4.66 10.27 0.60
CA VAL A 29 -6.06 10.01 0.25
C VAL A 29 -6.48 8.61 0.71
N ARG A 30 -5.59 7.61 0.58
CA ARG A 30 -5.86 6.25 1.05
C ARG A 30 -5.95 6.17 2.57
N ALA A 31 -5.03 6.82 3.29
CA ALA A 31 -5.09 6.94 4.74
C ALA A 31 -6.42 7.55 5.21
N ALA A 32 -6.82 8.68 4.60
CA ALA A 32 -8.11 9.32 4.89
C ALA A 32 -9.31 8.42 4.59
N SER A 33 -9.23 7.58 3.55
CA SER A 33 -10.27 6.61 3.19
C SER A 33 -10.38 5.47 4.22
N PHE A 34 -9.25 4.99 4.76
CA PHE A 34 -9.24 4.03 5.85
C PHE A 34 -9.79 4.62 7.16
N ASP A 35 -9.48 5.88 7.46
CA ASP A 35 -10.02 6.56 8.64
C ASP A 35 -11.54 6.79 8.51
N ALA A 36 -12.00 7.20 7.34
CA ALA A 36 -13.42 7.31 7.03
C ALA A 36 -14.15 5.97 7.17
N LEU A 37 -13.50 4.86 6.79
CA LEU A 37 -14.04 3.51 6.96
C LEU A 37 -14.10 3.08 8.43
N ALA A 38 -13.07 3.37 9.22
CA ALA A 38 -13.04 3.03 10.65
C ALA A 38 -14.13 3.76 11.45
N CYS A 39 -14.53 4.94 10.99
CA CYS A 39 -15.57 5.73 11.61
C CYS A 39 -17.01 5.33 11.18
N SER A 40 -17.17 4.24 10.42
CA SER A 40 -18.47 3.81 9.89
C SER A 40 -19.52 3.50 10.94
N ASP A 41 -19.14 3.21 12.18
CA ASP A 41 -20.09 2.91 13.25
C ASP A 41 -20.59 4.18 13.95
N MET A 42 -19.91 5.31 13.74
CA MET A 42 -20.27 6.61 14.29
C MET A 42 -21.24 7.38 13.37
N ASN A 43 -21.78 8.49 13.88
CA ASN A 43 -22.44 9.48 13.02
C ASN A 43 -21.37 10.23 12.18
N TYR A 44 -21.74 10.75 11.01
CA TYR A 44 -20.76 11.34 10.07
C TYR A 44 -19.94 12.50 10.65
N ALA A 45 -20.54 13.34 11.48
CA ALA A 45 -19.85 14.47 12.10
C ALA A 45 -18.80 14.01 13.12
N ALA A 46 -19.13 13.04 13.97
CA ALA A 46 -18.20 12.41 14.91
C ALA A 46 -17.10 11.62 14.18
N ALA A 47 -17.42 11.10 13.00
CA ALA A 47 -16.49 10.44 12.09
C ALA A 47 -15.55 11.41 11.34
N GLY A 48 -15.67 12.74 11.53
CA GLY A 48 -14.90 13.72 10.77
C GLY A 48 -15.22 13.75 9.28
N ILE A 49 -16.35 13.17 8.86
CA ILE A 49 -16.80 13.12 7.48
C ILE A 49 -17.59 14.39 7.16
N THR A 50 -17.17 15.09 6.13
CA THR A 50 -17.86 16.28 5.60
C THR A 50 -18.34 16.03 4.18
N PHE A 51 -19.33 16.83 3.75
CA PHE A 51 -19.94 16.72 2.43
C PHE A 51 -19.84 18.06 1.72
N GLU A 52 -19.40 18.03 0.46
CA GLU A 52 -19.36 19.18 -0.42
C GLU A 52 -20.17 18.86 -1.68
N GLN A 53 -21.10 19.75 -2.04
CA GLN A 53 -21.83 19.62 -3.30
C GLN A 53 -21.07 20.28 -4.44
N ASP A 54 -20.87 19.51 -5.51
CA ASP A 54 -20.30 19.94 -6.78
C ASP A 54 -21.26 19.58 -7.91
N GLY A 55 -22.18 20.50 -8.20
CA GLY A 55 -23.26 20.30 -9.15
C GLY A 55 -24.17 19.13 -8.76
N ARG A 56 -24.11 18.03 -9.53
CA ARG A 56 -24.91 16.80 -9.29
C ARG A 56 -24.21 15.80 -8.37
N PHE A 57 -22.94 16.03 -8.05
CA PHE A 57 -22.12 15.16 -7.23
C PHE A 57 -22.03 15.69 -5.80
N THR A 58 -22.00 14.77 -4.86
CA THR A 58 -21.61 15.03 -3.48
C THR A 58 -20.25 14.40 -3.26
N LYS A 59 -19.25 15.24 -3.01
CA LYS A 59 -17.92 14.86 -2.59
C LYS A 59 -17.95 14.59 -1.09
N VAL A 60 -17.64 13.36 -0.71
CA VAL A 60 -17.45 12.97 0.68
C VAL A 60 -15.98 13.17 1.02
N LYS A 61 -15.74 13.93 2.08
CA LYS A 61 -14.40 14.34 2.51
C LYS A 61 -14.07 13.84 3.90
N HIS A 62 -12.80 13.52 4.11
CA HIS A 62 -12.22 13.22 5.42
C HIS A 62 -10.82 13.83 5.49
N SER A 63 -10.49 14.52 6.58
CA SER A 63 -9.20 15.22 6.74
C SER A 63 -8.84 16.15 5.56
N GLY A 64 -9.83 16.77 4.92
CA GLY A 64 -9.66 17.65 3.75
C GLY A 64 -9.53 16.94 2.40
N PHE A 65 -9.42 15.61 2.38
CA PHE A 65 -9.32 14.82 1.14
C PHE A 65 -10.68 14.30 0.70
N THR A 66 -10.93 14.32 -0.61
CA THR A 66 -12.09 13.63 -1.19
C THR A 66 -11.82 12.13 -1.20
N VAL A 67 -12.62 11.37 -0.45
CA VAL A 67 -12.51 9.91 -0.35
C VAL A 67 -13.51 9.19 -1.25
N VAL A 68 -14.65 9.82 -1.52
CA VAL A 68 -15.70 9.31 -2.41
C VAL A 68 -16.41 10.46 -3.13
N SER A 69 -16.82 10.25 -4.38
CA SER A 69 -17.75 11.11 -5.10
C SER A 69 -18.98 10.30 -5.51
N LEU A 70 -20.17 10.74 -5.09
CA LEU A 70 -21.45 10.06 -5.38
C LEU A 70 -22.45 11.02 -6.00
N MET A 71 -23.26 10.54 -6.95
CA MET A 71 -24.29 11.35 -7.57
C MET A 71 -25.59 11.30 -6.76
N GLY A 72 -26.21 12.46 -6.53
CA GLY A 72 -27.53 12.55 -5.88
C GLY A 72 -27.52 12.12 -4.40
N ARG A 73 -28.67 11.60 -3.93
CA ARG A 73 -28.83 11.09 -2.57
C ARG A 73 -28.33 9.65 -2.48
N PHE A 74 -27.57 9.33 -1.44
CA PHE A 74 -27.03 7.99 -1.21
C PHE A 74 -27.24 7.55 0.23
N SER A 75 -27.28 6.22 0.43
CA SER A 75 -27.34 5.62 1.76
C SER A 75 -25.93 5.50 2.37
N LYS A 76 -25.89 5.35 3.70
CA LYS A 76 -24.65 5.02 4.41
C LYS A 76 -24.01 3.73 3.89
N GLY A 77 -24.83 2.71 3.59
CA GLY A 77 -24.37 1.45 3.01
C GLY A 77 -23.69 1.64 1.66
N LEU A 78 -24.25 2.47 0.77
CA LEU A 78 -23.66 2.78 -0.53
C LEU A 78 -22.31 3.49 -0.37
N LEU A 79 -22.22 4.47 0.54
CA LEU A 79 -20.96 5.16 0.83
C LEU A 79 -19.86 4.18 1.29
N LEU A 80 -20.16 3.30 2.25
CA LEU A 80 -19.19 2.33 2.78
C LEU A 80 -18.77 1.32 1.72
N GLN A 81 -19.70 0.87 0.88
CA GLN A 81 -19.39 -0.01 -0.23
C GLN A 81 -18.48 0.66 -1.25
N THR A 82 -18.75 1.92 -1.60
CA THR A 82 -17.91 2.69 -2.53
C THR A 82 -16.52 2.96 -1.94
N LEU A 83 -16.42 3.30 -0.65
CA LEU A 83 -15.13 3.45 0.03
C LEU A 83 -14.28 2.17 -0.05
N ARG A 84 -14.88 1.02 0.28
CA ARG A 84 -14.19 -0.29 0.22
C ARG A 84 -13.73 -0.64 -1.19
N ARG A 85 -14.55 -0.34 -2.20
CA ARG A 85 -14.18 -0.55 -3.62
C ARG A 85 -13.03 0.37 -4.04
N ASN A 86 -13.10 1.66 -3.71
CA ASN A 86 -12.02 2.61 -4.01
C ASN A 86 -10.70 2.18 -3.34
N LEU A 87 -10.76 1.72 -2.08
CA LEU A 87 -9.59 1.18 -1.37
C LEU A 87 -9.05 -0.08 -2.06
N ALA A 88 -9.93 -1.00 -2.50
CA ALA A 88 -9.54 -2.20 -3.23
C ALA A 88 -8.86 -1.86 -4.56
N ASP A 89 -9.40 -0.91 -5.33
CA ASP A 89 -8.80 -0.43 -6.57
C ASP A 89 -7.44 0.23 -6.32
N SER A 90 -7.34 1.12 -5.35
CA SER A 90 -6.08 1.76 -4.96
C SER A 90 -5.04 0.72 -4.50
N SER A 91 -5.47 -0.35 -3.84
CA SER A 91 -4.59 -1.47 -3.44
C SER A 91 -4.06 -2.26 -4.64
N ARG A 92 -4.87 -2.43 -5.70
CA ARG A 92 -4.42 -3.03 -6.96
C ARG A 92 -3.36 -2.17 -7.63
N GLU A 93 -3.53 -0.84 -7.64
CA GLU A 93 -2.54 0.08 -8.21
C GLU A 93 -1.22 0.04 -7.44
N VAL A 94 -1.24 -0.02 -6.11
CA VAL A 94 0.00 -0.21 -5.34
C VAL A 94 0.64 -1.57 -5.59
N ALA A 95 -0.15 -2.64 -5.71
CA ALA A 95 0.40 -3.94 -6.06
C ALA A 95 1.09 -3.91 -7.44
N LYS A 96 0.51 -3.20 -8.43
CA LYS A 96 1.12 -3.00 -9.76
C LYS A 96 2.41 -2.18 -9.71
N LEU A 97 2.52 -1.24 -8.78
CA LEU A 97 3.74 -0.46 -8.57
C LEU A 97 4.83 -1.27 -7.85
N VAL A 98 4.48 -1.92 -6.75
CA VAL A 98 5.43 -2.51 -5.81
C VAL A 98 5.94 -3.87 -6.29
N PHE A 99 5.05 -4.74 -6.78
CA PHE A 99 5.44 -6.11 -7.12
C PHE A 99 6.52 -6.17 -8.22
N PRO A 100 6.38 -5.48 -9.36
CA PRO A 100 7.41 -5.53 -10.39
C PRO A 100 8.77 -5.02 -9.90
N ARG A 101 8.79 -3.94 -9.10
CA ARG A 101 10.02 -3.38 -8.52
C ARG A 101 10.71 -4.39 -7.60
N LEU A 102 9.99 -4.92 -6.62
CA LEU A 102 10.55 -5.93 -5.71
C LEU A 102 10.99 -7.20 -6.45
N ARG A 103 10.27 -7.62 -7.49
CA ARG A 103 10.70 -8.77 -8.30
C ARG A 103 12.02 -8.51 -9.03
N SER A 104 12.27 -7.27 -9.45
CA SER A 104 13.50 -6.88 -10.15
C SER A 104 14.67 -6.61 -9.19
N ASP A 105 14.40 -6.05 -8.01
CA ASP A 105 15.43 -5.52 -7.12
C ASP A 105 15.89 -6.54 -6.05
N LEU A 106 15.07 -7.54 -5.73
CA LEU A 106 15.44 -8.58 -4.78
C LEU A 106 16.40 -9.59 -5.40
N GLN A 107 17.56 -9.75 -4.76
CA GLN A 107 18.55 -10.77 -5.09
C GLN A 107 18.13 -12.10 -4.47
N LEU A 108 17.31 -12.84 -5.19
CA LEU A 108 16.84 -14.16 -4.79
C LEU A 108 17.92 -15.22 -5.10
N PRO A 109 18.29 -16.08 -4.14
CA PRO A 109 19.12 -17.24 -4.38
C PRO A 109 18.48 -18.20 -5.36
N LEU A 110 19.30 -19.11 -5.88
CA LEU A 110 18.86 -20.12 -6.82
C LEU A 110 17.74 -21.00 -6.24
N GLY A 111 16.61 -21.04 -6.95
CA GLY A 111 15.40 -21.80 -6.56
C GLY A 111 14.39 -20.98 -5.77
N HIS A 112 14.73 -19.79 -5.27
CA HIS A 112 13.79 -18.92 -4.57
C HIS A 112 12.96 -18.09 -5.53
N VAL A 113 11.69 -17.91 -5.19
CA VAL A 113 10.75 -17.03 -5.90
C VAL A 113 10.08 -16.08 -4.92
N ILE A 114 9.66 -14.93 -5.43
CA ILE A 114 8.75 -14.02 -4.72
C ILE A 114 7.35 -14.14 -5.31
N GLY A 115 6.37 -14.36 -4.44
CA GLY A 115 4.95 -14.46 -4.79
C GLY A 115 4.12 -13.43 -4.02
N PHE A 116 3.18 -12.80 -4.72
CA PHE A 116 2.21 -11.89 -4.14
C PHE A 116 0.82 -12.47 -4.32
N ASP A 117 0.08 -12.64 -3.22
CA ASP A 117 -1.34 -12.97 -3.30
C ASP A 117 -2.16 -11.68 -3.37
N VAL A 118 -2.07 -10.99 -4.50
CA VAL A 118 -2.76 -9.72 -4.73
C VAL A 118 -4.26 -9.90 -4.64
N ALA A 119 -4.80 -10.97 -5.21
CA ALA A 119 -6.24 -11.24 -5.21
C ALA A 119 -6.77 -11.45 -3.79
N ALA A 120 -6.12 -12.28 -2.96
CA ALA A 120 -6.55 -12.48 -1.58
C ALA A 120 -6.36 -11.23 -0.73
N SER A 121 -5.23 -10.51 -0.90
CA SER A 121 -4.97 -9.27 -0.15
C SER A 121 -6.03 -8.21 -0.46
N VAL A 122 -6.33 -7.98 -1.75
CA VAL A 122 -7.36 -7.03 -2.18
C VAL A 122 -8.76 -7.46 -1.71
N HIS A 123 -9.07 -8.76 -1.75
CA HIS A 123 -10.33 -9.27 -1.21
C HIS A 123 -10.44 -8.99 0.30
N GLN A 124 -9.35 -9.12 1.07
CA GLN A 124 -9.31 -8.75 2.48
C GLN A 124 -9.47 -7.25 2.72
N VAL A 125 -8.90 -6.39 1.86
CA VAL A 125 -9.13 -4.93 1.91
C VAL A 125 -10.62 -4.65 1.72
N GLU A 126 -11.23 -5.20 0.68
CA GLU A 126 -12.63 -4.94 0.32
C GLU A 126 -13.62 -5.43 1.39
N HIS A 127 -13.40 -6.61 1.96
CA HIS A 127 -14.38 -7.25 2.84
C HIS A 127 -14.11 -7.07 4.33
N ARG A 128 -12.82 -6.98 4.71
CA ARG A 128 -12.39 -6.93 6.11
C ARG A 128 -11.75 -5.60 6.50
N GLY A 129 -11.56 -4.67 5.55
CA GLY A 129 -10.84 -3.43 5.80
C GLY A 129 -9.37 -3.66 6.15
N SER A 130 -8.79 -4.76 5.67
CA SER A 130 -7.35 -5.00 5.82
C SER A 130 -6.57 -3.84 5.23
N ARG A 131 -5.47 -3.48 5.88
CA ARG A 131 -4.55 -2.42 5.44
C ARG A 131 -3.27 -2.98 4.85
N ARG A 132 -3.23 -4.27 4.49
CA ARG A 132 -1.98 -4.95 4.16
C ARG A 132 -2.03 -5.65 2.82
N LEU A 133 -0.93 -5.54 2.07
CA LEU A 133 -0.57 -6.42 0.98
C LEU A 133 0.54 -7.35 1.46
N THR A 134 0.37 -8.66 1.27
CA THR A 134 1.37 -9.64 1.71
C THR A 134 2.08 -10.28 0.53
N ALA A 135 3.40 -10.32 0.63
CA ALA A 135 4.30 -11.04 -0.25
C ALA A 135 5.11 -12.08 0.51
N TYR A 136 5.50 -13.12 -0.21
CA TYR A 136 6.26 -14.23 0.32
C TYR A 136 7.47 -14.48 -0.56
N VAL A 137 8.63 -14.64 0.06
CA VAL A 137 9.81 -15.22 -0.58
C VAL A 137 9.95 -16.64 -0.09
N PHE A 138 9.92 -17.59 -1.01
CA PHE A 138 9.98 -19.01 -0.67
C PHE A 138 10.63 -19.81 -1.79
N ARG A 139 11.06 -21.02 -1.45
CA ARG A 139 11.49 -22.03 -2.41
C ARG A 139 10.31 -22.96 -2.70
N PRO A 140 9.95 -23.23 -3.97
CA PRO A 140 8.93 -24.22 -4.29
C PRO A 140 9.30 -25.61 -3.73
N PRO A 141 8.31 -26.44 -3.35
CA PRO A 141 8.56 -27.76 -2.79
C PRO A 141 9.27 -28.68 -3.80
N GLY A 142 10.23 -29.49 -3.33
CA GLY A 142 10.95 -30.49 -4.14
C GLY A 142 12.47 -30.30 -4.26
N GLU A 143 13.05 -29.26 -3.66
CA GLU A 143 14.48 -28.96 -3.71
C GLU A 143 15.12 -29.03 -2.30
N THR A 144 16.22 -29.78 -2.15
CA THR A 144 16.74 -30.30 -0.86
C THR A 144 17.86 -29.48 -0.19
N SER A 145 18.09 -28.22 -0.58
CA SER A 145 19.09 -27.39 0.11
C SER A 145 18.48 -26.46 1.15
N SER A 146 19.31 -26.05 2.12
CA SER A 146 18.99 -25.05 3.14
C SER A 146 18.42 -23.78 2.50
N GLY A 147 17.11 -23.59 2.61
CA GLY A 147 16.43 -22.39 2.16
C GLY A 147 16.23 -21.39 3.29
N TYR A 148 15.75 -20.21 2.94
CA TYR A 148 15.07 -19.31 3.89
C TYR A 148 13.66 -18.98 3.38
N TYR A 149 12.83 -18.52 4.29
CA TYR A 149 11.49 -18.02 4.04
C TYR A 149 11.40 -16.55 4.45
N GLY A 150 10.80 -15.73 3.58
CA GLY A 150 10.53 -14.33 3.83
C GLY A 150 9.05 -14.03 3.77
N GLU A 151 8.57 -13.18 4.68
CA GLU A 151 7.24 -12.58 4.63
C GLU A 151 7.39 -11.06 4.65
N LEU A 152 6.76 -10.41 3.67
CA LEU A 152 6.73 -8.97 3.53
C LEU A 152 5.28 -8.50 3.63
N ASN A 153 4.99 -7.68 4.63
CA ASN A 153 3.69 -7.08 4.84
C ASN A 153 3.79 -5.57 4.56
N ILE A 154 3.27 -5.14 3.42
CA ILE A 154 3.25 -3.73 3.00
C ILE A 154 1.97 -3.10 3.53
N ASP A 155 2.09 -2.03 4.31
CA ASP A 155 0.96 -1.25 4.81
C ASP A 155 0.41 -0.36 3.68
N LEU A 156 -0.91 -0.23 3.60
CA LEU A 156 -1.64 0.60 2.65
C LEU A 156 -2.03 1.95 3.25
N TYR A 157 -2.04 2.06 4.58
CA TYR A 157 -2.32 3.30 5.31
C TYR A 157 -1.14 4.27 5.28
N SER A 158 0.07 3.73 5.31
CA SER A 158 1.31 4.49 5.26
C SER A 158 2.36 3.73 4.44
N CYS A 159 3.37 4.42 3.93
CA CYS A 159 4.47 3.83 3.19
C CYS A 159 5.42 3.09 4.14
N GLN A 160 4.93 1.98 4.71
CA GLN A 160 5.62 1.15 5.69
C GLN A 160 5.57 -0.31 5.24
N ALA A 161 6.62 -1.08 5.56
CA ALA A 161 6.62 -2.52 5.41
C ALA A 161 7.18 -3.21 6.66
N GLN A 162 6.60 -4.34 7.03
CA GLN A 162 7.19 -5.26 7.99
C GLN A 162 7.79 -6.44 7.23
N ILE A 163 9.07 -6.71 7.46
CA ILE A 163 9.78 -7.85 6.88
C ILE A 163 10.12 -8.83 8.00
N SER A 164 9.86 -10.11 7.76
CA SER A 164 10.48 -11.21 8.48
C SER A 164 11.24 -12.09 7.50
N LEU A 165 12.40 -12.59 7.91
CA LEU A 165 13.25 -13.45 7.10
C LEU A 165 13.88 -14.50 8.00
N LYS A 166 13.58 -15.77 7.79
CA LYS A 166 13.99 -16.87 8.65
C LYS A 166 14.64 -17.99 7.84
N GLU A 167 15.62 -18.64 8.43
CA GLU A 167 16.17 -19.88 7.87
C GLU A 167 15.11 -20.99 7.84
N GLY A 168 15.21 -21.88 6.85
CA GLY A 168 14.30 -23.00 6.66
C GLY A 168 13.00 -22.62 5.94
N GLU A 169 11.97 -23.43 6.19
CA GLU A 169 10.67 -23.34 5.52
C GLU A 169 9.69 -22.40 6.26
N ARG A 170 8.58 -22.07 5.60
CA ARG A 170 7.50 -21.15 6.03
C ARG A 170 6.98 -21.37 7.46
N TRP A 171 7.10 -22.57 7.99
CA TRP A 171 6.65 -22.95 9.33
C TRP A 171 7.77 -23.50 10.22
N GLY A 172 9.01 -23.43 9.74
CA GLY A 172 10.18 -23.85 10.50
C GLY A 172 10.48 -22.87 11.63
N GLY A 173 10.98 -23.40 12.76
CA GLY A 173 11.51 -22.59 13.86
C GLY A 173 12.92 -22.06 13.61
N GLY A 174 13.28 -21.80 12.34
CA GLY A 174 14.63 -21.38 11.97
C GLY A 174 14.98 -19.99 12.49
N ALA A 175 16.28 -19.74 12.63
CA ALA A 175 16.80 -18.48 13.13
C ALA A 175 16.44 -17.32 12.18
N SER A 176 16.19 -16.14 12.75
CA SER A 176 16.03 -14.93 11.96
C SER A 176 17.35 -14.57 11.26
N LEU A 177 17.26 -14.22 9.97
CA LEU A 177 18.35 -13.64 9.18
C LEU A 177 18.48 -12.13 9.38
N LEU A 178 17.52 -11.53 10.07
CA LEU A 178 17.49 -10.12 10.44
C LEU A 178 18.04 -9.93 11.87
N SER A 179 18.29 -8.68 12.27
CA SER A 179 18.72 -8.35 13.64
C SER A 179 17.65 -8.60 14.71
N ALA A 180 16.39 -8.73 14.30
CA ALA A 180 15.23 -9.06 15.11
C ALA A 180 14.32 -10.05 14.34
N ASP A 181 13.31 -10.62 14.98
CA ASP A 181 12.37 -11.55 14.31
C ASP A 181 11.60 -10.89 13.15
N SER A 182 11.37 -9.59 13.27
CA SER A 182 10.87 -8.76 12.18
C SER A 182 11.41 -7.35 12.30
N ILE A 183 11.53 -6.66 11.17
CA ILE A 183 11.94 -5.25 11.09
C ILE A 183 10.83 -4.47 10.41
N THR A 184 10.57 -3.27 10.93
CA THR A 184 9.70 -2.29 10.29
C THR A 184 10.54 -1.30 9.50
N LEU A 185 10.19 -1.12 8.23
CA LEU A 185 10.81 -0.19 7.30
C LEU A 185 9.79 0.88 6.94
N ILE A 186 10.24 2.12 6.83
CA ILE A 186 9.40 3.29 6.56
C ILE A 186 10.07 4.11 5.46
N ALA A 187 9.26 4.63 4.54
CA ALA A 187 9.68 5.59 3.54
C ALA A 187 8.56 6.61 3.27
N ASP A 188 8.83 7.62 2.46
CA ASP A 188 7.82 8.61 2.05
C ASP A 188 6.90 8.06 0.95
N THR A 189 7.45 7.24 0.06
CA THR A 189 6.75 6.63 -1.09
C THR A 189 6.94 5.12 -1.09
N TYR A 190 6.04 4.37 -1.72
CA TYR A 190 6.23 2.95 -2.02
C TYR A 190 7.41 2.70 -2.95
N SER A 191 7.70 3.63 -3.87
CA SER A 191 8.88 3.58 -4.73
C SER A 191 10.18 3.57 -3.90
N GLU A 192 10.30 4.48 -2.93
CA GLU A 192 11.42 4.49 -1.97
C GLU A 192 11.39 3.29 -1.04
N LEU A 193 10.21 2.90 -0.56
CA LEU A 193 10.03 1.73 0.29
C LEU A 193 10.56 0.46 -0.38
N CYS A 194 10.32 0.28 -1.69
CA CYS A 194 10.85 -0.85 -2.45
C CYS A 194 12.38 -0.90 -2.40
N SER A 195 13.04 0.27 -2.51
CA SER A 195 14.50 0.38 -2.46
C SER A 195 15.02 -0.01 -1.08
N VAL A 196 14.40 0.51 0.00
CA VAL A 196 14.76 0.19 1.39
C VAL A 196 14.53 -1.29 1.71
N ILE A 197 13.42 -1.87 1.21
CA ILE A 197 13.14 -3.30 1.31
C ILE A 197 14.25 -4.10 0.63
N ALA A 198 14.62 -3.74 -0.60
CA ALA A 198 15.62 -4.45 -1.37
C ALA A 198 17.01 -4.40 -0.71
N GLU A 199 17.44 -3.22 -0.27
CA GLU A 199 18.70 -3.06 0.47
C GLU A 199 18.73 -3.90 1.74
N THR A 200 17.66 -3.86 2.53
CA THR A 200 17.54 -4.62 3.79
C THR A 200 17.57 -6.12 3.53
N PHE A 201 16.78 -6.59 2.57
CA PHE A 201 16.68 -7.99 2.19
C PHE A 201 18.01 -8.51 1.61
N ASN A 202 18.56 -7.83 0.61
CA ASN A 202 19.80 -8.22 -0.06
C ASN A 202 20.98 -8.22 0.92
N GLY A 203 21.02 -7.24 1.83
CA GLY A 203 22.01 -7.19 2.91
C GLY A 203 21.91 -8.38 3.87
N ALA A 204 20.69 -8.80 4.24
CA ALA A 204 20.47 -9.94 5.11
C ALA A 204 20.88 -11.26 4.45
N VAL A 205 20.45 -11.48 3.21
CA VAL A 205 20.80 -12.66 2.41
C VAL A 205 22.29 -12.74 2.15
N GLY A 206 22.93 -11.62 1.78
CA GLY A 206 24.37 -11.55 1.54
C GLY A 206 25.20 -11.89 2.78
N ARG A 207 24.74 -11.52 3.99
CA ARG A 207 25.39 -11.92 5.25
C ARG A 207 25.20 -13.41 5.55
N ALA A 208 24.01 -13.95 5.31
CA ALA A 208 23.71 -15.37 5.51
C ALA A 208 24.57 -16.26 4.59
N SER A 209 24.69 -15.92 3.31
CA SER A 209 25.52 -16.64 2.34
C SER A 209 27.00 -16.65 2.72
N LYS A 210 27.53 -15.55 3.27
CA LYS A 210 28.93 -15.49 3.75
C LYS A 210 29.18 -16.38 4.97
N ARG A 211 28.21 -16.50 5.89
CA ARG A 211 28.32 -17.39 7.06
C ARG A 211 28.45 -18.85 6.65
N HIS A 212 27.74 -19.29 5.62
CA HIS A 212 27.82 -20.66 5.11
C HIS A 212 29.13 -20.98 4.35
N LEU A 213 29.85 -19.98 3.84
CA LEU A 213 31.15 -20.16 3.17
C LEU A 213 32.35 -20.13 4.14
N SER A 214 32.10 -19.83 5.43
CA SER A 214 33.14 -19.67 6.46
C SER A 214 33.34 -20.92 7.33
N VAL A 215 32.70 -22.04 6.96
CA VAL A 215 32.71 -23.31 7.70
C VAL A 215 33.45 -24.37 6.90
#